data_AF-A0A9P1IE71-F1
#
_entry.id   AF-A0A9P1IE71-F1
#
_cell.length_a   1.000
_cell.length_b   1.000
_cell.length_c   1.000
_cell.angle_alpha   90.00
_cell.angle_beta   90.00
_cell.angle_gamma   90.00
#
_symmetry.space_group_name_H-M   'P 1'
#
loop_
_entity.id
_entity.type
_entity.pdbx_description
1 polymer ?
#
loop_
_entity_poly.entity_id
_entity_poly.type
_entity_poly.pdbx_seq_one_letter_code
_entity_poly.pdbx_strand_id
1 'polypeptide(L)'
;MIIFLRSTNETFWFPLYEINDLKPDDLLFYGTFEIVFLILAGFFALRTCWIILKVRIFHQNMSIMLTSLWILWIETAIAKLIIFPYQFSLIILPGSSNNITWWTSKYEKMMKIDNFEDISMLFVASFLLWHYCYSAFVSLLVTSLERILATYYIE
;
A
#
# COMPACT_ATOMS: atom_id res chain seq x y z
N MET A 1 -5.30 1.62 -12.58
CA MET A 1 -5.15 0.84 -13.83
C MET A 1 -6.44 0.10 -14.13
N ILE A 2 -6.87 -0.05 -15.39
CA ILE A 2 -7.98 -0.94 -15.77
C ILE A 2 -7.40 -2.14 -16.51
N ILE A 3 -7.67 -3.34 -15.99
CA ILE A 3 -7.30 -4.62 -16.58
C ILE A 3 -8.49 -5.17 -17.34
N PHE A 4 -8.24 -5.74 -18.50
CA PHE A 4 -9.23 -6.51 -19.24
C PHE A 4 -8.93 -8.01 -19.13
N LEU A 5 -9.90 -8.78 -18.63
CA LEU A 5 -9.78 -10.23 -18.51
C LEU A 5 -10.32 -10.90 -19.77
N ARG A 6 -9.47 -11.62 -20.51
CA ARG A 6 -9.88 -12.27 -21.76
C ARG A 6 -10.82 -13.46 -21.53
N SER A 7 -10.67 -14.16 -20.39
CA SER A 7 -11.49 -15.33 -20.05
C SER A 7 -12.96 -14.99 -19.80
N THR A 8 -13.26 -13.90 -19.09
CA THR A 8 -14.64 -13.49 -18.72
C THR A 8 -15.15 -12.30 -19.53
N ASN A 9 -14.30 -11.66 -20.35
CA ASN A 9 -14.62 -10.45 -21.11
C ASN A 9 -15.03 -9.26 -20.21
N GLU A 10 -14.56 -9.24 -18.96
CA GLU A 10 -14.84 -8.21 -17.96
C GLU A 10 -13.64 -7.28 -17.74
N THR A 11 -13.92 -6.05 -17.33
CA THR A 11 -12.90 -5.05 -16.96
C THR A 11 -12.83 -4.89 -15.44
N PHE A 12 -11.64 -5.07 -14.87
CA PHE A 12 -11.38 -4.87 -13.45
C PHE A 12 -10.59 -3.58 -13.23
N TRP A 13 -11.04 -2.77 -12.27
CA TRP A 13 -10.23 -1.65 -11.79
C TRP A 13 -9.20 -2.15 -10.79
N PHE A 14 -7.95 -1.80 -11.05
CA PHE A 14 -6.80 -2.21 -10.30
C PHE A 14 -6.06 -1.00 -9.71
N PRO A 15 -5.89 -0.94 -8.38
CA PRO A 15 -5.32 0.22 -7.71
C PRO A 15 -3.78 0.33 -7.75
N LEU A 16 -3.15 0.04 -8.89
CA LEU A 16 -1.71 0.22 -9.08
C LEU A 16 -1.39 1.46 -9.91
N TYR A 17 -0.32 2.13 -9.51
CA TYR A 17 0.06 3.44 -10.03
C TYR A 17 0.97 3.34 -11.26
N GLU A 18 1.89 2.37 -11.32
CA GLU A 18 2.79 2.15 -12.46
C GLU A 18 3.23 0.67 -12.48
N ILE A 19 3.16 0.02 -13.64
CA ILE A 19 3.76 -1.30 -13.89
C ILE A 19 4.62 -1.14 -15.14
N ASN A 20 5.90 -1.49 -15.02
CA ASN A 20 6.82 -1.63 -16.15
C ASN A 20 7.11 -0.34 -16.96
N ASP A 21 7.21 0.80 -16.29
CA ASP A 21 7.46 2.12 -16.92
C ASP A 21 8.91 2.65 -16.70
N LEU A 22 9.74 1.95 -15.91
CA LEU A 22 11.08 2.43 -15.58
C LEU A 22 12.14 1.98 -16.58
N LYS A 23 12.90 2.96 -17.10
CA LYS A 23 14.15 2.71 -17.81
C LYS A 23 15.16 2.07 -16.84
N PRO A 24 16.06 1.19 -17.33
CA PRO A 24 16.99 0.45 -16.47
C PRO A 24 17.89 1.33 -15.60
N ASP A 25 18.20 2.56 -16.01
CA ASP A 25 19.04 3.49 -15.25
C ASP A 25 18.28 4.15 -14.07
N ASP A 26 17.00 4.44 -14.24
CA ASP A 26 16.15 5.05 -13.21
C ASP A 26 15.72 4.00 -12.15
N LEU A 27 15.65 2.73 -12.57
CA LEU A 27 15.28 1.57 -11.75
C LEU A 27 16.08 1.49 -10.44
N LEU A 28 17.41 1.61 -10.54
CA LEU A 28 18.30 1.49 -9.39
C LEU A 28 18.11 2.64 -8.40
N PHE A 29 17.89 3.86 -8.89
CA PHE A 29 17.69 5.02 -8.03
C PHE A 29 16.37 4.94 -7.27
N TYR A 30 15.26 4.70 -7.98
CA TYR A 30 13.94 4.61 -7.33
C TYR A 30 13.83 3.39 -6.41
N GLY A 31 14.39 2.24 -6.79
CA GLY A 31 14.34 1.02 -5.97
C GLY A 31 15.17 1.13 -4.70
N THR A 32 16.37 1.70 -4.79
CA THR A 32 17.19 1.95 -3.59
C THR A 32 16.52 2.93 -2.65
N PHE A 33 15.94 4.01 -3.18
CA PHE A 33 15.19 4.97 -2.39
C PHE A 33 14.00 4.30 -1.67
N GLU A 34 13.16 3.56 -2.39
CA GLU A 34 11.99 2.90 -1.81
C GLU A 34 12.36 1.92 -0.68
N ILE A 35 13.42 1.11 -0.86
CA ILE A 35 13.92 0.20 0.17
C ILE A 35 14.43 0.97 1.39
N VAL A 36 15.18 2.06 1.19
CA VAL A 36 15.68 2.91 2.29
C VAL A 36 14.52 3.51 3.07
N PHE A 37 13.48 4.02 2.41
CA PHE A 37 12.29 4.55 3.08
C PHE A 37 11.52 3.48 3.83
N LEU A 38 11.39 2.27 3.27
CA LEU A 38 10.75 1.15 3.93
C LEU A 38 11.49 0.76 5.23
N ILE A 39 12.82 0.70 5.19
CA ILE A 39 13.65 0.40 6.36
C ILE A 39 13.56 1.52 7.40
N LEU A 40 13.65 2.78 6.99
CA LEU A 40 13.52 3.94 7.89
C LEU A 40 12.14 3.97 8.55
N ALA A 41 11.07 3.76 7.77
CA ALA A 41 9.71 3.68 8.28
C ALA A 41 9.57 2.52 9.30
N GLY A 42 10.15 1.36 9.01
CA GLY A 42 10.16 0.23 9.93
C GLY A 42 10.92 0.51 11.22
N PHE A 43 12.05 1.22 11.13
CA PHE A 43 12.78 1.67 12.31
C PHE A 43 11.92 2.61 13.17
N PHE A 44 11.26 3.61 12.57
CA PHE A 44 10.37 4.51 13.31
C PHE A 44 9.17 3.77 13.93
N ALA A 45 8.57 2.82 13.20
CA ALA A 45 7.49 1.98 13.71
C ALA A 45 7.92 1.17 14.95
N LEU A 46 9.08 0.50 14.90
CA LEU A 46 9.63 -0.25 16.03
C LEU A 46 9.95 0.66 17.24
N ARG A 47 10.52 1.84 16.98
CA ARG A 47 10.80 2.82 18.05
C ARG A 47 9.50 3.31 18.69
N THR A 48 8.45 3.49 17.92
CA THR A 48 7.13 3.89 18.41
C THR A 48 6.54 2.81 19.33
N CYS A 49 6.58 1.53 18.94
CA CYS A 49 6.18 0.42 19.81
C CYS A 49 6.98 0.38 21.10
N TRP A 50 8.30 0.57 21.03
CA TRP A 50 9.14 0.58 22.23
C TRP A 50 8.78 1.71 23.19
N ILE A 51 8.50 2.91 22.66
CA ILE A 51 8.05 4.05 23.47
C ILE A 51 6.73 3.74 24.15
N ILE A 52 5.75 3.17 23.43
CA ILE A 52 4.43 2.82 23.99
C ILE A 52 4.57 1.83 25.15
N LEU A 53 5.38 0.78 24.98
CA LEU A 53 5.60 -0.21 26.03
C LEU A 53 6.29 0.38 27.27
N LYS A 54 7.14 1.39 27.08
CA LYS A 54 7.91 2.00 28.16
C LYS A 54 7.15 3.12 28.88
N VAL A 55 6.34 3.88 28.15
CA VAL A 55 5.61 5.03 28.68
C VAL A 55 4.26 4.57 29.21
N ARG A 56 4.17 4.33 30.53
CA ARG A 56 2.91 4.01 31.24
C ARG A 56 1.96 5.20 31.41
N ILE A 57 2.22 6.32 30.76
CA ILE A 57 1.43 7.55 30.85
C ILE A 57 0.20 7.48 29.92
N PHE A 58 0.24 6.64 28.88
CA PHE A 58 -0.87 6.53 27.95
C PHE A 58 -2.05 5.77 28.56
N HIS A 59 -3.24 6.35 28.43
CA HIS A 59 -4.48 5.63 28.67
C HIS A 59 -4.57 4.40 27.75
N GLN A 60 -5.32 3.39 28.19
CA GLN A 60 -5.51 2.14 27.45
C GLN A 60 -6.02 2.40 26.02
N ASN A 61 -6.92 3.38 25.85
CA ASN A 61 -7.48 3.77 24.55
C ASN A 61 -6.40 4.20 23.55
N MET A 62 -5.50 5.11 23.96
CA MET A 62 -4.40 5.57 23.10
C MET A 62 -3.39 4.46 22.77
N SER A 63 -3.16 3.55 23.71
CA SER A 63 -2.28 2.39 23.50
C SER A 63 -2.85 1.42 22.47
N ILE A 64 -4.17 1.17 22.51
CA ILE A 64 -4.88 0.35 21.53
C ILE A 64 -4.80 0.99 20.14
N MET A 65 -5.09 2.29 20.03
CA MET A 65 -5.02 3.01 18.75
C MET A 65 -3.63 2.95 18.10
N LEU A 66 -2.59 3.19 18.88
CA LEU A 66 -1.21 3.13 18.40
C LEU A 66 -0.79 1.71 18.00
N THR A 67 -1.30 0.69 18.68
CA THR A 67 -1.07 -0.71 18.31
C THR A 67 -1.75 -1.04 16.97
N SER A 68 -2.97 -0.56 16.74
CA SER A 68 -3.66 -0.71 15.45
C SER A 68 -2.90 -0.04 14.31
N LEU A 69 -2.34 1.15 14.52
CA LEU A 69 -1.47 1.83 13.55
C LEU A 69 -0.22 1.01 13.19
N TRP A 70 0.33 0.29 14.16
CA TRP A 70 1.48 -0.58 13.91
C TRP A 70 1.12 -1.82 13.09
N ILE A 71 -0.04 -2.44 13.35
CA ILE A 71 -0.56 -3.56 12.54
C ILE A 71 -0.77 -3.09 11.09
N LEU A 72 -1.37 -1.91 10.90
CA LEU A 72 -1.57 -1.29 9.59
C LEU A 72 -0.25 -1.05 8.83
N TRP A 73 0.83 -0.70 9.55
CA TRP A 73 2.15 -0.58 8.94
C TRP A 73 2.68 -1.93 8.42
N ILE A 74 2.48 -3.03 9.18
CA ILE A 74 2.88 -4.38 8.74
C ILE A 74 2.10 -4.81 7.49
N GLU A 75 0.79 -4.58 7.47
CA GLU A 75 -0.05 -4.88 6.29
C GLU A 75 0.50 -4.20 5.04
N THR A 76 0.91 -2.94 5.18
CA THR A 76 1.49 -2.13 4.10
C THR A 76 2.86 -2.63 3.68
N ALA A 77 3.71 -3.00 4.63
CA ALA A 77 5.03 -3.55 4.34
C ALA A 77 4.93 -4.84 3.53
N ILE A 78 4.00 -5.73 3.89
CA ILE A 78 3.72 -6.97 3.15
C ILE A 78 3.20 -6.63 1.75
N ALA A 79 2.20 -5.76 1.63
CA ALA A 79 1.64 -5.34 0.35
C ALA A 79 2.73 -4.77 -0.59
N LYS A 80 3.61 -3.92 -0.04
CA LYS A 80 4.72 -3.32 -0.78
C LYS A 80 5.75 -4.35 -1.24
N LEU A 81 6.12 -5.32 -0.40
CA LEU A 81 7.02 -6.41 -0.80
C LEU A 81 6.47 -7.24 -1.96
N ILE A 82 5.14 -7.44 -2.01
CA ILE A 82 4.48 -8.16 -3.10
C ILE A 82 4.46 -7.32 -4.38
N ILE A 83 4.20 -6.02 -4.29
CA ILE A 83 4.08 -5.12 -5.46
C ILE A 83 5.45 -4.78 -6.06
N PHE A 84 6.49 -4.66 -5.24
CA PHE A 84 7.85 -4.30 -5.64
C PHE A 84 8.37 -5.05 -6.88
N PRO A 85 8.38 -6.39 -6.95
CA PRO A 85 8.89 -7.10 -8.13
C PRO A 85 8.13 -6.79 -9.43
N TYR A 86 6.87 -6.38 -9.34
CA TYR A 86 6.06 -5.98 -10.51
C TYR A 86 6.32 -4.53 -10.94
N GLN A 87 6.66 -3.63 -10.01
CA GLN A 87 7.01 -2.24 -10.33
C GLN A 87 8.38 -2.14 -11.01
N PHE A 88 9.34 -2.93 -10.54
CA PHE A 88 10.71 -2.96 -11.06
C PHE A 88 10.89 -3.89 -12.27
N SER A 89 9.80 -4.36 -12.87
CA SER A 89 9.80 -5.26 -14.04
C SER A 89 10.61 -6.55 -13.84
N LEU A 90 10.86 -6.96 -12.59
CA LEU A 90 11.50 -8.26 -12.29
C LEU A 90 10.55 -9.40 -12.70
N ILE A 91 9.25 -9.18 -12.55
CA ILE A 91 8.18 -10.04 -13.03
C ILE A 91 7.38 -9.27 -14.07
N ILE A 92 7.45 -9.70 -15.32
CA ILE A 92 6.70 -9.11 -16.42
C ILE A 92 5.37 -9.85 -16.54
N LEU A 93 4.27 -9.11 -16.38
CA LEU A 93 2.93 -9.65 -16.59
C LEU A 93 2.70 -9.93 -18.09
N PRO A 94 2.15 -11.10 -18.46
CA PRO A 94 1.84 -11.42 -19.84
C PRO A 94 0.81 -10.41 -20.38
N GLY A 95 1.16 -9.71 -21.47
CA GLY A 95 0.30 -8.68 -22.07
C GLY A 95 0.61 -7.24 -21.64
N SER A 96 1.67 -7.00 -20.86
CA SER A 96 2.17 -5.67 -20.55
C SER A 96 2.83 -5.00 -21.77
N SER A 97 2.18 -4.00 -22.39
CA SER A 97 2.89 -3.06 -23.27
C SER A 97 3.70 -2.07 -22.41
N ASN A 98 4.86 -1.60 -22.86
CA ASN A 98 5.77 -0.70 -22.11
C ASN A 98 5.20 0.66 -21.65
N ASN A 99 3.91 0.95 -21.88
CA ASN A 99 3.27 2.23 -21.55
C ASN A 99 1.91 1.99 -20.88
N ILE A 100 1.89 1.36 -19.70
CA ILE A 100 0.63 1.15 -18.96
C ILE A 100 0.30 2.42 -18.18
N THR A 101 -0.66 3.19 -18.70
CA THR A 101 -1.17 4.38 -18.03
C THR A 101 -2.09 4.04 -16.86
N TRP A 102 -2.05 4.86 -15.80
CA TRP A 102 -2.90 4.75 -14.60
C TRP A 102 -4.40 4.59 -14.91
N TRP A 103 -4.88 5.21 -15.99
CA TRP A 103 -6.25 5.09 -16.50
C TRP A 103 -6.24 5.07 -18.03
N THR A 104 -7.03 4.19 -18.64
CA THR A 104 -7.31 4.21 -20.07
C THR A 104 -8.75 3.83 -20.34
N SER A 105 -9.44 4.60 -21.17
CA SER A 105 -10.75 4.25 -21.71
C SER A 105 -10.65 3.44 -23.01
N LYS A 106 -9.45 3.36 -23.61
CA LYS A 106 -9.23 2.63 -24.87
C LYS A 106 -8.90 1.17 -24.58
N TYR A 107 -9.77 0.28 -25.05
CA TYR A 107 -9.62 -1.18 -24.93
C TYR A 107 -8.28 -1.71 -25.48
N GLU A 108 -7.76 -1.10 -26.54
CA GLU A 108 -6.48 -1.49 -27.15
C GLU A 108 -5.27 -1.21 -26.27
N LYS A 109 -5.39 -0.23 -25.35
CA LYS A 109 -4.34 0.16 -24.40
C LYS A 109 -4.52 -0.48 -23.02
N MET A 110 -5.61 -1.23 -22.82
CA MET A 110 -5.82 -1.96 -21.56
C MET A 110 -4.89 -3.16 -21.50
N MET A 111 -4.40 -3.45 -20.30
CA MET A 111 -3.62 -4.66 -20.05
C MET A 111 -4.53 -5.87 -20.23
N LYS A 112 -4.18 -6.76 -21.16
CA LYS A 112 -4.97 -7.96 -21.49
C LYS A 112 -4.35 -9.15 -20.79
N ILE A 113 -5.08 -9.73 -19.85
CA ILE A 113 -4.64 -10.89 -19.10
C ILE A 113 -5.58 -12.07 -19.39
N ASP A 114 -4.98 -13.24 -19.59
CA ASP A 114 -5.71 -14.44 -19.96
C ASP A 114 -6.43 -15.05 -18.74
N ASN A 115 -5.75 -15.14 -17.58
CA ASN A 115 -6.29 -15.73 -16.35
C ASN A 115 -6.16 -14.81 -15.13
N PHE A 116 -7.19 -14.78 -14.27
CA PHE A 116 -7.16 -13.95 -13.05
C PHE A 116 -6.16 -14.47 -11.99
N GLU A 117 -5.89 -15.78 -11.98
CA GLU A 117 -4.97 -16.42 -11.03
C GLU A 117 -3.58 -15.79 -11.06
N ASP A 118 -3.10 -15.41 -12.25
CA ASP A 118 -1.79 -14.77 -12.47
C ASP A 118 -1.66 -13.41 -11.76
N ILE A 119 -2.79 -12.78 -11.41
CA ILE A 119 -2.88 -11.44 -10.81
C ILE A 119 -3.49 -11.46 -9.42
N SER A 120 -4.05 -12.59 -8.99
CA SER A 120 -4.71 -12.74 -7.69
C SER A 120 -3.87 -12.20 -6.51
N MET A 121 -2.57 -12.52 -6.48
CA MET A 121 -1.64 -12.05 -5.44
C MET A 121 -1.43 -10.53 -5.50
N LEU A 122 -1.30 -9.98 -6.70
CA LEU A 122 -1.16 -8.55 -6.91
C LEU A 122 -2.46 -7.80 -6.53
N PHE A 123 -3.61 -8.44 -6.72
CA PHE A 123 -4.93 -7.88 -6.40
C PHE A 123 -5.09 -7.74 -4.89
N VAL A 124 -4.76 -8.80 -4.16
CA VAL A 124 -4.75 -8.80 -2.69
C VAL A 124 -3.79 -7.75 -2.15
N ALA A 125 -2.57 -7.65 -2.70
CA ALA A 125 -1.61 -6.65 -2.28
C ALA A 125 -2.10 -5.21 -2.53
N SER A 126 -2.75 -4.97 -3.67
CA SER A 126 -3.31 -3.65 -3.99
C SER A 126 -4.50 -3.29 -3.11
N PHE A 127 -5.32 -4.28 -2.75
CA PHE A 127 -6.39 -4.12 -1.78
C PHE A 127 -5.84 -3.75 -0.40
N LEU A 128 -4.82 -4.46 0.09
CA LEU A 128 -4.17 -4.15 1.37
C LEU A 128 -3.57 -2.74 1.41
N LEU A 129 -2.96 -2.30 0.30
CA LEU A 129 -2.42 -0.94 0.19
C LEU A 129 -3.51 0.13 0.34
N TRP A 130 -4.68 -0.09 -0.27
CA TRP A 130 -5.81 0.84 -0.14
C TRP A 130 -6.51 0.77 1.20
N HIS A 131 -6.65 -0.43 1.76
CA HIS A 131 -7.12 -0.62 3.14
C HIS A 131 -6.27 0.21 4.09
N TYR A 132 -4.94 0.17 3.96
CA TYR A 132 -4.04 1.01 4.74
C TYR A 132 -4.29 2.51 4.54
N CYS A 133 -4.37 3.00 3.30
CA CYS A 133 -4.59 4.42 3.03
C CYS A 133 -5.86 4.96 3.70
N TYR A 134 -6.96 4.22 3.60
CA TYR A 134 -8.22 4.59 4.26
C TYR A 134 -8.10 4.49 5.79
N SER A 135 -7.57 3.38 6.30
CA SER A 135 -7.46 3.14 7.73
C SER A 135 -6.50 4.12 8.42
N ALA A 136 -5.42 4.54 7.77
CA ALA A 136 -4.49 5.55 8.27
C ALA A 136 -5.17 6.92 8.37
N PHE A 137 -5.95 7.32 7.36
CA PHE A 137 -6.71 8.57 7.38
C PHE A 137 -7.76 8.58 8.50
N VAL A 138 -8.54 7.50 8.62
CA VAL A 138 -9.55 7.36 9.69
C VAL A 138 -8.88 7.34 11.06
N SER A 139 -7.76 6.65 11.22
CA SER A 139 -7.04 6.56 12.50
C SER A 139 -6.58 7.94 12.98
N LEU A 140 -6.06 8.79 12.09
CA LEU A 140 -5.67 10.16 12.43
C LEU A 140 -6.86 10.99 12.94
N LEU A 141 -8.02 10.86 12.28
CA LEU A 141 -9.25 11.54 12.71
C LEU A 141 -9.72 11.05 14.08
N VAL A 142 -9.76 9.74 14.30
CA VAL A 142 -10.21 9.15 15.58
C VAL A 142 -9.25 9.54 16.70
N THR A 143 -7.93 9.57 16.48
CA THR A 143 -6.97 9.97 17.51
C THR A 143 -7.13 11.44 17.87
N SER A 144 -7.42 12.29 16.88
CA SER A 144 -7.68 13.70 17.10
C SER A 144 -8.96 13.91 17.92
N LEU A 145 -10.04 13.19 17.57
CA LEU A 145 -11.30 13.23 18.31
C LEU A 145 -11.16 12.72 19.75
N GLU A 146 -10.43 11.62 19.95
CA GLU A 146 -10.16 11.09 21.29
C GLU A 146 -9.50 12.14 22.19
N ARG A 147 -8.50 12.86 21.67
CA ARG A 147 -7.82 13.92 22.42
C ARG A 147 -8.70 15.13 22.71
N ILE A 148 -9.55 15.52 21.77
CA ILE A 148 -10.51 16.63 21.97
C ILE A 148 -11.49 16.25 23.09
N LEU A 149 -12.06 15.05 23.03
CA LEU A 149 -12.98 14.56 24.05
C LEU A 149 -12.28 14.44 25.41
N ALA A 150 -11.08 13.87 25.45
CA ALA A 150 -10.31 13.76 26.68
C ALA A 150 -10.06 15.13 27.32
N THR A 151 -9.72 16.15 26.51
CA THR A 151 -9.52 17.52 27.01
C THR A 151 -10.83 18.11 27.56
N TYR A 152 -11.95 17.90 26.86
CA TYR A 152 -13.26 18.40 27.29
C TYR A 152 -13.76 17.74 28.59
N TYR A 153 -13.48 16.45 28.81
CA TYR A 153 -13.92 15.71 30.00
C TYR A 153 -12.98 15.84 31.22
N ILE A 154 -11.78 16.39 31.04
CA ILE A 154 -10.84 16.67 32.13
C ILE A 154 -11.13 18.01 32.81
N GLU A 155 -11.81 18.94 32.10
CA GLU A 155 -12.45 20.14 32.68
C GLU A 155 -13.81 19.82 33.31
#